data_AF-A0A4R8KA45-F1
#
_entry.id   AF-A0A4R8KA45-F1
#
_cell.length_a   1.000
_cell.length_b   1.000
_cell.length_c   1.000
_cell.angle_alpha   90.00
_cell.angle_beta   90.00
_cell.angle_gamma   90.00
#
_symmetry.space_group_name_H-M   'P 1'
#
loop_
_entity.id
_entity.type
_entity.pdbx_description
1 polymer ?
#
loop_
_entity_poly.entity_id
_entity_poly.type
_entity_poly.pdbx_seq_one_letter_code
_entity_poly.pdbx_strand_id
1 'polypeptide(L)'
;MEQALNTGKSKETSDSIAHLAAVVLRRAGVAQLEKELAGSALAQHHTSKQTSRAIGSLAAKVLADHTSCHEAKELAGSVLSQVRHLEGPAPAR
;
A
#
# COMPACT_ATOMS: atom_id res chain seq x y z
N MET A 1 9.64 9.19 -20.38
CA MET A 1 8.54 8.69 -19.53
C MET A 1 8.78 7.21 -19.38
N GLU A 2 9.61 6.85 -18.41
CA GLU A 2 10.25 5.53 -18.34
C GLU A 2 9.23 4.47 -17.91
N GLN A 3 8.86 3.59 -18.85
CA GLN A 3 8.22 2.32 -18.56
C GLN A 3 9.32 1.34 -18.15
N ALA A 4 9.27 0.81 -16.92
CA ALA A 4 10.17 -0.25 -16.46
C ALA A 4 9.40 -1.42 -15.86
N LEU A 5 8.70 -2.14 -16.75
CA LEU A 5 8.19 -3.48 -16.54
C LEU A 5 9.40 -4.45 -16.48
N ASN A 6 9.64 -5.09 -15.32
CA ASN A 6 10.25 -6.43 -15.15
C ASN A 6 10.69 -6.64 -13.67
N THR A 7 9.87 -7.35 -12.87
CA THR A 7 10.21 -8.21 -11.70
C THR A 7 8.88 -8.79 -11.20
N GLY A 8 8.51 -9.95 -11.76
CA GLY A 8 7.14 -10.44 -11.88
C GLY A 8 6.40 -10.94 -10.64
N LYS A 9 6.62 -10.39 -9.44
CA LYS A 9 5.69 -10.53 -8.30
C LYS A 9 5.65 -9.29 -7.40
N SER A 10 6.79 -8.64 -7.20
CA SER A 10 6.88 -7.47 -6.32
C SER A 10 6.39 -6.17 -6.95
N LYS A 11 6.52 -6.03 -8.29
CA LYS A 11 6.10 -4.82 -9.01
C LYS A 11 4.59 -4.76 -9.25
N GLU A 12 3.96 -5.86 -9.67
CA GLU A 12 2.51 -5.88 -9.89
C GLU A 12 1.71 -5.54 -8.63
N THR A 13 2.14 -6.06 -7.47
CA THR A 13 1.51 -5.73 -6.18
C THR A 13 1.72 -4.26 -5.81
N SER A 14 2.92 -3.72 -6.00
CA SER A 14 3.20 -2.30 -5.70
C SER A 14 2.48 -1.33 -6.65
N ASP A 15 2.26 -1.69 -7.91
CA ASP A 15 1.46 -0.91 -8.85
C ASP A 15 -0.03 -0.93 -8.47
N SER A 16 -0.55 -2.11 -8.10
CA SER A 16 -1.94 -2.25 -7.64
C SER A 16 -2.20 -1.47 -6.35
N ILE A 17 -1.26 -1.50 -5.40
CA ILE A 17 -1.30 -0.68 -4.17
C ILE A 17 -1.27 0.81 -4.51
N ALA A 18 -0.37 1.25 -5.38
CA ALA A 18 -0.29 2.65 -5.78
C ALA A 18 -1.58 3.11 -6.50
N HIS A 19 -2.14 2.26 -7.35
CA HIS A 19 -3.41 2.53 -8.03
C HIS A 19 -4.56 2.68 -7.02
N LEU A 20 -4.72 1.72 -6.11
CA LEU A 20 -5.75 1.77 -5.05
C LEU A 20 -5.58 3.02 -4.17
N ALA A 21 -4.33 3.35 -3.80
CA ALA A 21 -4.04 4.57 -3.05
C ALA A 21 -4.44 5.84 -3.81
N ALA A 22 -4.16 5.91 -5.11
CA ALA A 22 -4.59 7.03 -5.94
C ALA A 22 -6.12 7.14 -6.03
N VAL A 23 -6.83 6.02 -6.11
CA VAL A 23 -8.30 5.97 -6.11
C VAL A 23 -8.86 6.46 -4.78
N VAL A 24 -8.31 6.00 -3.65
CA VAL A 24 -8.71 6.43 -2.30
C VAL A 24 -8.50 7.94 -2.13
N LEU A 25 -7.36 8.49 -2.56
CA LEU A 25 -7.09 9.93 -2.50
C LEU A 25 -8.02 10.77 -3.38
N ARG A 26 -8.44 10.24 -4.52
CA ARG A 26 -9.38 10.91 -5.43
C ARG A 26 -10.82 10.89 -4.92
N ARG A 27 -11.15 9.96 -4.02
CA ARG A 27 -12.52 9.79 -3.53
C ARG A 27 -12.88 10.88 -2.53
N ALA A 28 -14.01 11.54 -2.74
CA ALA A 28 -14.56 12.49 -1.78
C ALA A 28 -15.20 11.74 -0.61
N GLY A 29 -14.96 12.18 0.62
CA GLY A 29 -15.55 11.58 1.84
C GLY A 29 -14.79 10.40 2.45
N VAL A 30 -13.57 10.09 1.99
CA VAL A 30 -12.70 9.13 2.69
C VAL A 30 -12.14 9.74 3.97
N ALA A 31 -11.97 8.91 5.00
CA ALA A 31 -11.42 9.31 6.29
C ALA A 31 -10.00 9.84 6.13
N GLN A 32 -9.61 10.74 7.04
CA GLN A 32 -8.25 11.28 7.05
C GLN A 32 -7.20 10.16 7.17
N LEU A 33 -7.50 9.11 7.96
CA LEU A 33 -6.63 7.96 8.13
C LEU A 33 -6.40 7.18 6.82
N GLU A 34 -7.42 7.03 5.99
CA GLU A 34 -7.33 6.36 4.68
C GLU A 34 -6.47 7.18 3.71
N LYS A 35 -6.61 8.52 3.73
CA LYS A 35 -5.76 9.43 2.94
C LYS A 35 -4.31 9.38 3.38
N GLU A 36 -4.07 9.37 4.69
CA GLU A 36 -2.73 9.26 5.26
C GLU A 36 -2.07 7.94 4.87
N LEU A 37 -2.82 6.84 4.91
CA LEU A 37 -2.37 5.53 4.45
C LEU A 37 -2.04 5.53 2.96
N ALA A 38 -2.96 6.02 2.14
CA ALA A 38 -2.78 6.08 0.69
C ALA A 38 -1.61 6.97 0.27
N GLY A 39 -1.49 8.16 0.88
CA GLY A 39 -0.37 9.06 0.65
C GLY A 39 0.96 8.44 1.06
N SER A 40 1.00 7.78 2.21
CA SER A 40 2.22 7.12 2.69
C SER A 40 2.60 5.92 1.81
N ALA A 41 1.63 5.14 1.34
CA ALA A 41 1.86 4.02 0.41
C ALA A 41 2.34 4.50 -0.96
N LEU A 42 1.79 5.59 -1.50
CA LEU A 42 2.25 6.21 -2.75
C LEU A 42 3.65 6.81 -2.63
N ALA A 43 3.92 7.50 -1.52
CA ALA A 43 5.25 8.03 -1.25
C ALA A 43 6.27 6.89 -1.18
N GLN A 44 5.91 5.77 -0.54
CA GLN A 44 6.75 4.58 -0.48
C GLN A 44 6.90 3.87 -1.82
N HIS A 45 5.89 3.83 -2.69
CA HIS A 45 6.04 3.26 -4.03
C HIS A 45 7.20 3.92 -4.81
N HIS A 46 7.38 5.23 -4.64
CA HIS A 46 8.46 5.98 -5.32
C HIS A 46 9.84 5.81 -4.66
N THR A 47 9.91 5.20 -3.47
CA THR A 47 11.17 4.88 -2.81
C THR A 47 11.42 3.38 -2.87
N SER A 48 12.63 2.96 -3.23
CA SER A 48 12.99 1.54 -3.11
C SER A 48 13.09 1.06 -1.65
N LYS A 49 12.70 1.88 -0.66
CA LYS A 49 12.69 1.54 0.77
C LYS A 49 11.36 0.89 1.13
N GLN A 50 11.46 -0.42 1.32
CA GLN A 50 10.54 -1.33 1.98
C GLN A 50 9.47 -0.69 2.89
N THR A 51 8.24 -1.18 2.73
CA THR A 51 7.06 -0.76 3.48
C THR A 51 7.31 -0.80 4.98
N SER A 52 7.40 0.39 5.58
CA SER A 52 7.74 0.53 7.00
C SER A 52 6.60 0.05 7.88
N ARG A 53 6.93 -0.52 9.04
CA ARG A 53 6.00 -1.04 10.05
C ARG A 53 4.90 -0.02 10.43
N ALA A 54 5.22 1.28 10.36
CA ALA A 54 4.28 2.37 10.53
C ALA A 54 3.10 2.35 9.54
N ILE A 55 3.37 2.09 8.25
CA ILE A 55 2.31 1.96 7.23
C ILE A 55 1.49 0.70 7.47
N GLY A 56 2.14 -0.41 7.83
CA GLY A 56 1.44 -1.63 8.24
C GLY A 56 0.48 -1.37 9.42
N SER A 57 0.91 -0.63 10.44
CA SER A 57 0.03 -0.24 11.55
C SER A 57 -1.12 0.67 11.12
N LEU A 58 -0.89 1.57 10.16
CA LEU A 58 -1.93 2.44 9.64
C LEU A 58 -2.97 1.66 8.82
N ALA A 59 -2.50 0.72 8.00
CA ALA A 59 -3.32 -0.22 7.25
C ALA A 59 -4.17 -1.09 8.18
N ALA A 60 -3.58 -1.62 9.26
CA ALA A 60 -4.33 -2.38 10.26
C ALA A 60 -5.47 -1.55 10.89
N LYS A 61 -5.25 -0.26 11.15
CA LYS A 61 -6.29 0.62 11.69
C LYS A 61 -7.41 0.86 10.68
N VAL A 62 -7.09 1.10 9.39
CA VAL A 62 -8.09 1.25 8.32
C VAL A 62 -8.91 -0.03 8.14
N LEU A 63 -8.28 -1.20 8.23
CA LEU A 63 -8.97 -2.49 8.16
C LEU A 63 -9.86 -2.76 9.37
N ALA A 64 -9.44 -2.34 10.56
CA ALA A 64 -10.22 -2.44 11.79
C ALA A 64 -11.40 -1.45 11.81
N ASP A 65 -11.33 -0.40 11.01
CA ASP A 65 -12.35 0.64 10.95
C ASP A 65 -13.50 0.25 10.00
N HIS A 66 -14.70 0.18 10.56
CA HIS A 66 -15.89 -0.24 9.81
C HIS A 66 -16.40 0.85 8.84
N THR A 67 -16.04 2.12 9.08
CA THR A 67 -16.44 3.28 8.25
C THR A 67 -15.57 3.43 7.01
N SER A 68 -14.43 2.72 6.97
CA SER A 68 -13.51 2.74 5.84
C SER A 68 -14.11 2.14 4.57
N CYS A 69 -13.82 2.77 3.43
CA CYS A 69 -14.31 2.39 2.13
C CYS A 69 -13.70 1.07 1.65
N HIS A 70 -14.38 0.41 0.71
CA HIS A 70 -13.92 -0.88 0.18
C HIS A 70 -12.52 -0.78 -0.42
N GLU A 71 -12.25 0.20 -1.29
CA GLU A 71 -10.92 0.40 -1.89
C GLU A 71 -9.82 0.65 -0.85
N ALA A 72 -10.12 1.32 0.27
CA ALA A 72 -9.14 1.56 1.32
C ALA A 72 -8.85 0.31 2.15
N LYS A 73 -9.84 -0.55 2.37
CA LYS A 73 -9.64 -1.87 3.00
C LYS A 73 -8.81 -2.79 2.10
N GLU A 74 -9.08 -2.77 0.79
CA GLU A 74 -8.29 -3.51 -0.20
C GLU A 74 -6.83 -3.03 -0.24
N LEU A 75 -6.64 -1.70 -0.23
CA LEU A 75 -5.32 -1.08 -0.12
C LEU A 75 -4.60 -1.52 1.16
N ALA A 76 -5.28 -1.40 2.30
CA ALA A 76 -4.75 -1.77 3.61
C ALA A 76 -4.38 -3.26 3.68
N GLY A 77 -5.22 -4.14 3.13
CA GLY A 77 -4.94 -5.57 3.06
C GLY A 77 -3.71 -5.87 2.21
N SER A 78 -3.59 -5.22 1.05
CA SER A 78 -2.44 -5.38 0.16
C SER A 78 -1.14 -4.90 0.80
N VAL A 79 -1.18 -3.74 1.47
CA VAL A 79 -0.05 -3.18 2.21
C VAL A 79 0.37 -4.08 3.39
N LEU A 80 -0.58 -4.58 4.19
CA LEU A 80 -0.29 -5.52 5.29
C LEU A 80 0.32 -6.83 4.81
N SER A 81 -0.22 -7.37 3.71
CA SER A 81 0.31 -8.58 3.08
C SER A 81 1.75 -8.36 2.62
N GLN A 82 2.04 -7.18 2.04
CA GLN A 82 3.39 -6.79 1.64
C GLN A 82 4.33 -6.66 2.85
N VAL A 83 3.92 -5.95 3.92
CA VAL A 83 4.73 -5.83 5.16
C VAL A 83 5.06 -7.21 5.74
N ARG A 84 4.09 -8.13 5.74
CA ARG A 84 4.28 -9.50 6.24
C ARG A 84 5.19 -10.33 5.33
N HIS A 85 5.08 -10.15 4.02
CA HIS A 85 5.96 -10.82 3.06
C HIS A 85 7.39 -10.27 3.09
N LEU A 86 7.58 -9.02 3.51
CA LEU A 86 8.90 -8.39 3.71
C LEU A 86 9.61 -8.88 4.99
N GLU A 87 8.89 -9.46 5.95
CA GLU A 87 9.46 -10.20 7.10
C GLU A 87 9.75 -11.69 6.76
N GLY A 88 9.50 -12.13 5.53
CA GLY A 88 9.87 -13.44 4.98
C GLY A 88 11.08 -13.35 4.03
N PRO A 89 11.85 -14.44 3.85
CA PRO A 89 13.29 -14.40 3.65
C PRO A 89 13.74 -13.51 2.48
N ALA A 90 14.73 -12.67 2.78
CA ALA A 90 15.56 -11.99 1.81
C ALA A 90 15.86 -12.91 0.60
N PRO A 91 15.81 -12.40 -0.64
CA PRO A 91 16.32 -13.17 -1.77
C PRO A 91 17.79 -13.45 -1.50
N ALA A 92 18.09 -14.72 -1.23
CA ALA A 92 19.44 -15.24 -1.18
C ALA A 92 20.17 -14.77 -2.45
N ARG A 93 21.28 -14.07 -2.24
CA ARG A 93 22.22 -13.71 -3.29
C ARG A 93 23.55 -14.34 -2.97
#